data_AF-A0A937D9L3-F1
#
_entry.id   AF-A0A937D9L3-F1
#
_cell.length_a   1.000
_cell.length_b   1.000
_cell.length_c   1.000
_cell.angle_alpha   90.00
_cell.angle_beta   90.00
_cell.angle_gamma   90.00
#
_symmetry.space_group_name_H-M   'P 1'
#
loop_
_entity.id
_entity.type
_entity.pdbx_description
1 polymer ?
#
loop_
_entity_poly.entity_id
_entity_poly.type
_entity_poly.pdbx_seq_one_letter_code
_entity_poly.pdbx_strand_id
1 'polypeptide(L)'
;MAAMRKQENIDVMLADKNKHLTLSMKKIPVIDRNHVVNVDRQVLSNKLLILRIKEFFTELGLTKLNLDDIKTDIIEMIISEMEKSNSKKFKNHVMELIMYLYGGNKPPLVSGQEVLFAMINASSDSTKGDKVMAGKAYIIAKEYNHPMASKILNGSLKIDALIPRVYKRLIGRGKAGYVPSTRGELLKADTLYLPTNLSLDNLSHRALIIHELTHANEDFEVTLGKHKLVNEIDMEMRAYKAQVKYIIDHYVSKKSFSELAKVIVSHKRSDPLFYWAYISVLKRNITTHKGFLDTISNAKKDRKLLKIKSDLSKPLTEIDKKLRAGIINLTGRNRRKVYSKSKNILLEGNAGHFYHGKL
;
A
#
# COMPACT_ATOMS: atom_id res chain seq x y z
N MET A 1 20.54 -0.31 -16.44
CA MET A 1 20.27 -0.62 -17.85
C MET A 1 19.76 0.58 -18.69
N ALA A 2 18.75 1.37 -18.29
CA ALA A 2 18.36 2.60 -19.02
C ALA A 2 19.42 3.70 -19.01
N ALA A 3 20.01 3.96 -17.83
CA ALA A 3 21.14 4.88 -17.70
C ALA A 3 22.32 4.47 -18.60
N MET A 4 22.51 3.16 -18.83
CA MET A 4 23.63 2.59 -19.57
C MET A 4 23.42 2.61 -21.10
N ARG A 5 22.37 3.24 -21.61
CA ARG A 5 22.15 3.37 -23.06
C ARG A 5 22.78 4.61 -23.67
N LYS A 6 23.17 5.58 -22.84
CA LYS A 6 23.98 6.73 -23.27
C LYS A 6 25.44 6.48 -22.94
N GLN A 7 26.31 6.59 -23.95
CA GLN A 7 27.76 6.39 -23.80
C GLN A 7 28.35 7.26 -22.68
N GLU A 8 27.91 8.52 -22.55
CA GLU A 8 28.32 9.44 -21.49
C GLU A 8 28.11 8.88 -20.06
N ASN A 9 27.03 8.14 -19.82
CA ASN A 9 26.77 7.54 -18.51
C ASN A 9 27.60 6.28 -18.29
N ILE A 10 27.88 5.52 -19.37
CA ILE A 10 28.81 4.38 -19.34
C ILE A 10 30.22 4.89 -19.02
N ASP A 11 30.64 6.00 -19.59
CA ASP A 11 31.97 6.58 -19.39
C ASP A 11 32.15 7.07 -17.94
N VAL A 12 31.14 7.72 -17.36
CA VAL A 12 31.13 8.09 -15.93
C VAL A 12 31.16 6.84 -15.02
N MET A 13 30.48 5.77 -15.40
CA MET A 13 30.49 4.49 -14.66
C MET A 13 31.84 3.76 -14.75
N LEU A 14 32.49 3.79 -15.91
CA LEU A 14 33.79 3.17 -16.14
C LEU A 14 34.92 3.95 -15.45
N ALA A 15 34.78 5.27 -15.33
CA ALA A 15 35.74 6.15 -14.67
C ALA A 15 35.74 6.01 -13.13
N ASP A 16 34.63 5.62 -12.50
CA ASP A 16 34.47 5.64 -11.04
C ASP A 16 34.01 4.26 -10.49
N LYS A 17 34.73 3.18 -10.85
CA LYS A 17 34.42 1.76 -10.54
C LYS A 17 34.11 1.45 -9.06
N ASN A 18 34.51 2.31 -8.12
CA ASN A 18 34.36 2.11 -6.68
C ASN A 18 33.32 3.03 -6.02
N LYS A 19 32.65 3.91 -6.77
CA LYS A 19 31.63 4.81 -6.24
C LYS A 19 30.23 4.45 -6.73
N HIS A 20 29.25 4.80 -5.90
CA HIS A 20 27.85 4.70 -6.26
C HIS A 20 27.49 5.81 -7.24
N LEU A 21 26.98 5.43 -8.42
CA LEU A 21 26.49 6.38 -9.41
C LEU A 21 25.06 6.78 -9.05
N THR A 22 24.82 8.06 -8.84
CA THR A 22 23.50 8.65 -8.57
C THR A 22 23.09 9.51 -9.76
N LEU A 23 22.19 9.02 -10.62
CA LEU A 23 21.70 9.76 -11.80
C LEU A 23 20.31 10.32 -11.57
N SER A 24 20.14 11.63 -11.82
CA SER A 24 18.82 12.26 -11.87
C SER A 24 18.04 11.82 -13.10
N MET A 25 16.88 11.18 -12.89
CA MET A 25 15.98 10.74 -13.96
C MET A 25 15.46 11.85 -14.87
N LYS A 26 15.46 13.13 -14.44
CA LYS A 26 15.17 14.27 -15.32
C LYS A 26 16.11 14.33 -16.54
N LYS A 27 17.31 13.75 -16.44
CA LYS A 27 18.32 13.69 -17.49
C LYS A 27 18.23 12.42 -18.35
N ILE A 28 17.36 11.46 -17.98
CA ILE A 28 17.15 10.20 -18.72
C ILE A 28 15.91 10.35 -19.62
N PRO A 29 16.03 10.11 -20.95
CA PRO A 29 14.91 10.20 -21.87
C PRO A 29 13.69 9.37 -21.40
N VAL A 30 12.47 9.88 -21.64
CA VAL A 30 11.22 9.20 -21.24
C VAL A 30 11.17 7.76 -21.74
N ILE A 31 11.65 7.50 -22.96
CA ILE A 31 11.63 6.16 -23.57
C ILE A 31 12.50 5.15 -22.81
N ASP A 32 13.68 5.57 -22.34
CA ASP A 32 14.57 4.70 -21.57
C ASP A 32 14.05 4.51 -20.14
N ARG A 33 13.45 5.55 -19.55
CA ARG A 33 12.73 5.43 -18.27
C ARG A 33 11.61 4.41 -18.38
N ASN A 34 10.76 4.53 -19.39
CA ASN A 34 9.67 3.60 -19.67
C ASN A 34 10.18 2.18 -19.93
N HIS A 35 11.32 2.01 -20.60
CA HIS A 35 11.91 0.70 -20.80
C HIS A 35 12.29 0.07 -19.45
N VAL A 36 13.08 0.73 -18.60
CA VAL A 36 13.47 0.19 -17.28
C VAL A 36 12.29 -0.08 -16.36
N VAL A 37 11.29 0.81 -16.35
CA VAL A 37 10.08 0.65 -15.54
C VAL A 37 9.22 -0.55 -15.99
N ASN A 38 9.41 -1.03 -17.22
CA ASN A 38 8.64 -2.11 -17.83
C ASN A 38 9.49 -3.29 -18.30
N VAL A 39 10.76 -3.40 -17.86
CA VAL A 39 11.61 -4.56 -18.17
C VAL A 39 10.92 -5.84 -17.72
N ASP A 40 10.87 -6.82 -18.62
CA ASP A 40 10.26 -8.14 -18.41
C ASP A 40 8.77 -8.13 -18.04
N ARG A 41 8.07 -7.00 -18.28
CA ARG A 41 6.62 -6.93 -18.03
C ARG A 41 5.92 -7.90 -18.98
N GLN A 42 5.32 -8.93 -18.39
CA GLN A 42 4.55 -9.92 -19.14
C GLN A 42 3.27 -9.28 -19.68
N VAL A 43 2.90 -9.64 -20.91
CA VAL A 43 1.60 -9.30 -21.48
C VAL A 43 0.60 -10.37 -21.03
N LEU A 44 -0.65 -9.96 -20.81
CA LEU A 44 -1.72 -10.90 -20.53
C LEU A 44 -1.89 -11.92 -21.65
N SER A 45 -2.32 -13.12 -21.27
CA SER A 45 -2.61 -14.18 -22.23
C SER A 45 -3.70 -13.74 -23.21
N ASN A 46 -3.42 -13.85 -24.51
CA ASN A 46 -4.39 -13.62 -25.58
C ASN A 46 -5.67 -14.46 -25.40
N LYS A 47 -5.57 -15.62 -24.72
CA LYS A 47 -6.73 -16.46 -24.40
C LYS A 47 -7.74 -15.75 -23.50
N LEU A 48 -7.28 -15.00 -22.51
CA LEU A 48 -8.16 -14.23 -21.62
C LEU A 48 -8.88 -13.11 -22.39
N LEU A 49 -8.18 -12.45 -23.32
CA LEU A 49 -8.78 -11.44 -24.19
C LEU A 49 -9.87 -12.05 -25.08
N ILE A 50 -9.60 -13.21 -25.68
CA ILE A 50 -10.58 -13.94 -26.50
C ILE A 50 -11.82 -14.30 -25.69
N LEU A 51 -11.65 -14.77 -24.46
CA LEU A 51 -12.78 -15.10 -23.58
C LEU A 51 -13.63 -13.85 -23.23
N ARG A 52 -12.99 -12.70 -22.99
CA ARG A 52 -13.72 -11.43 -22.76
C ARG A 52 -14.47 -10.94 -24.00
N ILE A 53 -13.88 -11.10 -25.17
CA ILE A 53 -14.57 -10.80 -26.43
C ILE A 53 -15.78 -11.71 -26.59
N LYS A 54 -15.65 -13.01 -26.32
CA LYS A 54 -16.78 -13.96 -26.34
C LYS A 54 -17.87 -13.55 -25.37
N GLU A 55 -17.53 -13.25 -24.11
CA GLU A 55 -18.46 -12.77 -23.10
C GLU A 55 -19.25 -11.55 -23.59
N PHE A 56 -18.56 -10.54 -24.11
CA PHE A 56 -19.20 -9.33 -24.66
C PHE A 56 -20.17 -9.64 -25.82
N PHE A 57 -19.76 -10.46 -26.78
CA PHE A 57 -20.64 -10.87 -27.88
C PHE A 57 -21.83 -11.72 -27.39
N THR A 58 -21.66 -12.55 -26.37
CA THR A 58 -22.74 -13.32 -25.74
C THR A 58 -23.72 -12.42 -25.00
N GLU A 59 -23.24 -11.42 -24.24
CA GLU A 59 -24.09 -10.44 -23.54
C GLU A 59 -24.93 -9.60 -24.53
N LEU A 60 -24.39 -9.32 -25.71
CA LEU A 60 -25.12 -8.63 -26.79
C LEU A 60 -26.08 -9.55 -27.58
N GLY A 61 -26.15 -10.84 -27.26
CA GLY A 61 -26.99 -11.81 -27.97
C GLY A 61 -26.49 -12.16 -29.39
N LEU A 62 -25.24 -11.83 -29.71
CA LEU A 62 -24.63 -12.08 -31.02
C LEU A 62 -24.09 -13.51 -31.14
N THR A 63 -24.11 -14.29 -30.06
CA THR A 63 -23.74 -15.71 -30.02
C THR A 63 -24.72 -16.51 -29.17
N LYS A 64 -24.79 -17.83 -29.40
CA LYS A 64 -25.60 -18.78 -28.59
C LYS A 64 -24.81 -19.44 -27.47
N LEU A 65 -23.64 -18.91 -27.12
CA LEU A 65 -22.81 -19.48 -26.05
C LEU A 65 -23.48 -19.26 -24.70
N ASN A 66 -23.23 -20.15 -23.75
CA ASN A 66 -23.68 -19.98 -22.38
C ASN A 66 -22.77 -18.99 -21.65
N LEU A 67 -23.37 -17.92 -21.10
CA LEU A 67 -22.64 -16.86 -20.42
C LEU A 67 -21.95 -17.33 -19.12
N ASP A 68 -22.58 -18.27 -18.40
CA ASP A 68 -22.04 -18.77 -17.13
C ASP A 68 -20.82 -19.68 -17.36
N ASP A 69 -20.83 -20.46 -18.45
CA ASP A 69 -19.68 -21.27 -18.87
C ASP A 69 -18.49 -20.35 -19.23
N ILE A 70 -18.73 -19.28 -20.02
CA ILE A 70 -17.69 -18.31 -20.36
C ILE A 70 -17.12 -17.63 -19.11
N LYS A 71 -17.97 -17.25 -18.15
CA LYS A 71 -17.52 -16.64 -16.89
C LYS A 71 -16.68 -17.60 -16.06
N THR A 72 -17.03 -18.89 -16.06
CA THR A 72 -16.24 -19.94 -15.42
C THR A 72 -14.87 -20.08 -16.08
N ASP A 73 -14.81 -20.17 -17.42
CA ASP A 73 -13.56 -20.22 -18.18
C ASP A 73 -12.65 -19.00 -17.91
N ILE A 74 -13.24 -17.81 -17.79
CA ILE A 74 -12.50 -16.59 -17.44
C ILE A 74 -11.87 -16.70 -16.05
N ILE A 75 -12.62 -17.19 -15.06
CA ILE A 75 -12.13 -17.37 -13.70
C ILE A 75 -10.99 -18.39 -13.67
N GLU A 76 -11.17 -19.54 -14.32
CA GLU A 76 -10.14 -20.58 -14.41
C GLU A 76 -8.87 -20.07 -15.09
N MET A 77 -9.01 -19.28 -16.16
CA MET A 77 -7.88 -18.64 -16.84
C MET A 77 -7.16 -17.65 -15.93
N ILE A 78 -7.90 -16.80 -15.18
CA ILE A 78 -7.30 -15.86 -14.23
C ILE A 78 -6.53 -16.63 -13.14
N ILE A 79 -7.13 -17.66 -12.56
CA ILE A 79 -6.50 -18.52 -11.55
C ILE A 79 -5.22 -19.13 -12.13
N SER A 80 -5.28 -19.70 -13.33
CA SER A 80 -4.11 -20.29 -14.01
C SER A 80 -2.98 -19.27 -14.22
N GLU A 81 -3.30 -18.04 -14.65
CA GLU A 81 -2.30 -16.98 -14.81
C GLU A 81 -1.71 -16.52 -13.46
N MET A 82 -2.51 -16.42 -12.40
CA MET A 82 -2.02 -16.15 -11.05
C MET A 82 -1.09 -17.28 -10.58
N GLU A 83 -1.42 -18.53 -10.88
CA GLU A 83 -0.61 -19.70 -10.57
C GLU A 83 0.68 -19.79 -11.39
N LYS A 84 0.83 -19.12 -12.53
CA LYS A 84 2.16 -19.01 -13.18
C LYS A 84 3.14 -18.19 -12.33
N SER A 85 2.62 -17.29 -11.50
CA SER A 85 3.41 -16.59 -10.48
C SER A 85 3.74 -17.47 -9.27
N ASN A 86 3.26 -18.71 -9.25
CA ASN A 86 3.58 -19.70 -8.24
C ASN A 86 5.05 -20.13 -8.38
N SER A 87 5.76 -20.09 -7.26
CA SER A 87 6.97 -20.86 -7.04
C SER A 87 6.75 -21.64 -5.75
N LYS A 88 7.55 -22.68 -5.48
CA LYS A 88 7.46 -23.41 -4.20
C LYS A 88 7.45 -22.47 -2.97
N LYS A 89 8.10 -21.30 -3.07
CA LYS A 89 8.17 -20.28 -2.00
C LYS A 89 6.94 -19.36 -1.90
N PHE A 90 6.14 -19.21 -2.97
CA PHE A 90 5.02 -18.28 -3.04
C PHE A 90 3.64 -18.93 -3.21
N LYS A 91 3.56 -20.27 -3.31
CA LYS A 91 2.31 -21.03 -3.45
C LYS A 91 1.23 -20.60 -2.47
N ASN A 92 1.56 -20.54 -1.19
CA ASN A 92 0.59 -20.19 -0.15
C ASN A 92 0.06 -18.75 -0.30
N HIS A 93 0.87 -17.82 -0.82
CA HIS A 93 0.44 -16.45 -1.03
C HIS A 93 -0.45 -16.28 -2.28
N VAL A 94 -0.20 -17.07 -3.33
CA VAL A 94 -1.09 -17.14 -4.49
C VAL A 94 -2.43 -17.77 -4.10
N MET A 95 -2.41 -18.82 -3.27
CA MET A 95 -3.62 -19.43 -2.71
C MET A 95 -4.38 -18.50 -1.80
N GLU A 96 -3.70 -17.72 -0.97
CA GLU A 96 -4.34 -16.67 -0.16
C GLU A 96 -5.06 -15.65 -1.05
N LEU A 97 -4.49 -15.23 -2.19
CA LEU A 97 -5.16 -14.34 -3.16
C LEU A 97 -6.40 -15.01 -3.78
N ILE A 98 -6.28 -16.25 -4.23
CA ILE A 98 -7.38 -16.98 -4.89
C ILE A 98 -8.52 -17.24 -3.91
N MET A 99 -8.22 -17.69 -2.69
CA MET A 99 -9.22 -17.88 -1.64
C MET A 99 -9.89 -16.56 -1.25
N TYR A 100 -9.15 -15.46 -1.25
CA TYR A 100 -9.72 -14.14 -1.00
C TYR A 100 -10.75 -13.73 -2.07
N LEU A 101 -10.45 -14.02 -3.34
CA LEU A 101 -11.27 -13.61 -4.48
C LEU A 101 -12.46 -14.56 -4.72
N TYR A 102 -12.28 -15.85 -4.50
CA TYR A 102 -13.21 -16.89 -4.96
C TYR A 102 -13.66 -17.86 -3.87
N GLY A 103 -13.11 -17.79 -2.65
CA GLY A 103 -13.39 -18.74 -1.58
C GLY A 103 -14.66 -18.46 -0.76
N GLY A 104 -15.41 -17.40 -1.06
CA GLY A 104 -16.60 -16.99 -0.30
C GLY A 104 -17.89 -17.02 -1.10
N ASN A 105 -19.03 -17.11 -0.40
CA ASN A 105 -20.38 -17.12 -0.99
C ASN A 105 -20.87 -15.73 -1.45
N LYS A 106 -19.99 -14.73 -1.52
CA LYS A 106 -20.32 -13.37 -1.96
C LYS A 106 -19.39 -12.97 -3.09
N PRO A 107 -19.91 -12.27 -4.12
CA PRO A 107 -19.05 -11.75 -5.18
C PRO A 107 -17.97 -10.86 -4.55
N PRO A 108 -16.70 -11.03 -4.95
CA PRO A 108 -15.62 -10.27 -4.37
C PRO A 108 -15.81 -8.78 -4.69
N LEU A 109 -15.47 -7.91 -3.72
CA LEU A 109 -15.44 -6.45 -3.93
C LEU A 109 -14.42 -6.02 -5.00
N VAL A 110 -13.51 -6.92 -5.36
CA VAL A 110 -12.41 -6.71 -6.29
C VAL A 110 -12.46 -7.79 -7.36
N SER A 111 -12.42 -7.41 -8.64
CA SER A 111 -12.39 -8.38 -9.73
C SER A 111 -11.03 -9.08 -9.80
N GLY A 112 -11.02 -10.40 -9.96
CA GLY A 112 -9.78 -11.16 -10.14
C GLY A 112 -8.96 -10.71 -11.35
N GLN A 113 -9.61 -10.18 -12.40
CA GLN A 113 -8.89 -9.60 -13.55
C GLN A 113 -8.16 -8.32 -13.16
N GLU A 114 -8.78 -7.43 -12.39
CA GLU A 114 -8.10 -6.22 -11.91
C GLU A 114 -6.91 -6.59 -11.02
N VAL A 115 -7.05 -7.62 -10.18
CA VAL A 115 -5.93 -8.14 -9.38
C VAL A 115 -4.82 -8.65 -10.29
N LEU A 116 -5.11 -9.48 -11.29
CA LEU A 116 -4.11 -9.96 -12.24
C LEU A 116 -3.41 -8.82 -12.98
N PHE A 117 -4.17 -7.79 -13.38
CA PHE A 117 -3.62 -6.59 -14.03
C PHE A 117 -2.68 -5.84 -13.09
N ALA A 118 -3.07 -5.66 -11.82
CA ALA A 118 -2.21 -5.06 -10.81
C ALA A 118 -0.95 -5.90 -10.55
N MET A 119 -1.06 -7.23 -10.46
CA MET A 119 0.08 -8.14 -10.31
C MET A 119 1.11 -7.90 -11.41
N ILE A 120 0.66 -7.81 -12.66
CA ILE A 120 1.53 -7.60 -13.83
C ILE A 120 2.09 -6.18 -13.84
N ASN A 121 1.22 -5.17 -13.72
CA ASN A 121 1.60 -3.79 -13.97
C ASN A 121 2.43 -3.19 -12.82
N ALA A 122 2.05 -3.45 -11.57
CA ALA A 122 2.72 -2.85 -10.43
C ALA A 122 3.92 -3.63 -9.93
N SER A 123 4.19 -4.84 -10.43
CA SER A 123 5.43 -5.54 -10.08
C SER A 123 6.67 -4.72 -10.47
N SER A 124 7.58 -4.47 -9.51
CA SER A 124 8.74 -3.59 -9.71
C SER A 124 9.76 -4.21 -10.65
N ASP A 125 10.19 -5.45 -10.38
CA ASP A 125 11.19 -6.18 -11.17
C ASP A 125 10.56 -7.41 -11.87
N SER A 126 9.24 -7.40 -12.05
CA SER A 126 8.46 -8.50 -12.66
C SER A 126 8.65 -9.87 -12.00
N THR A 127 9.23 -9.91 -10.79
CA THR A 127 9.48 -11.17 -10.07
C THR A 127 8.17 -11.77 -9.57
N LYS A 128 8.18 -13.10 -9.35
CA LYS A 128 7.02 -13.81 -8.79
C LYS A 128 6.58 -13.23 -7.44
N GLY A 129 7.53 -12.79 -6.61
CA GLY A 129 7.24 -12.16 -5.32
C GLY A 129 6.52 -10.81 -5.50
N ASP A 130 7.05 -9.96 -6.37
CA ASP A 130 6.50 -8.62 -6.64
C ASP A 130 5.07 -8.72 -7.15
N LYS A 131 4.82 -9.64 -8.10
CA LYS A 131 3.48 -9.88 -8.65
C LYS A 131 2.48 -10.19 -7.55
N VAL A 132 2.79 -11.17 -6.71
CA VAL A 132 1.89 -11.59 -5.63
C VAL A 132 1.67 -10.46 -4.62
N MET A 133 2.71 -9.73 -4.24
CA MET A 133 2.61 -8.60 -3.32
C MET A 133 1.83 -7.42 -3.92
N ALA A 134 1.95 -7.19 -5.23
CA ALA A 134 1.18 -6.18 -5.95
C ALA A 134 -0.31 -6.51 -5.99
N GLY A 135 -0.66 -7.78 -6.23
CA GLY A 135 -2.06 -8.23 -6.12
C GLY A 135 -2.63 -7.98 -4.72
N LYS A 136 -1.87 -8.30 -3.67
CA LYS A 136 -2.29 -8.06 -2.28
C LYS A 136 -2.48 -6.57 -1.98
N ALA A 137 -1.52 -5.74 -2.34
CA ALA A 137 -1.59 -4.30 -2.14
C ALA A 137 -2.79 -3.69 -2.87
N TYR A 138 -3.07 -4.14 -4.10
CA TYR A 138 -4.22 -3.69 -4.88
C TYR A 138 -5.55 -4.06 -4.22
N ILE A 139 -5.72 -5.32 -3.76
CA ILE A 139 -6.93 -5.74 -3.05
C ILE A 139 -7.17 -4.82 -1.85
N ILE A 140 -6.16 -4.63 -0.99
CA ILE A 140 -6.26 -3.79 0.20
C ILE A 140 -6.63 -2.35 -0.15
N ALA A 141 -5.99 -1.78 -1.18
CA ALA A 141 -6.26 -0.43 -1.63
C ALA A 141 -7.68 -0.29 -2.18
N LYS A 142 -8.12 -1.22 -3.02
CA LYS A 142 -9.44 -1.20 -3.67
C LYS A 142 -10.57 -1.37 -2.66
N GLU A 143 -10.45 -2.30 -1.73
CA GLU A 143 -11.45 -2.51 -0.68
C GLU A 143 -11.65 -1.30 0.23
N TYR A 144 -10.57 -0.56 0.48
CA TYR A 144 -10.64 0.69 1.24
C TYR A 144 -11.03 1.90 0.39
N ASN A 145 -11.25 1.71 -0.91
CA ASN A 145 -11.45 2.78 -1.89
C ASN A 145 -10.32 3.84 -1.84
N HIS A 146 -9.07 3.38 -1.66
CA HIS A 146 -7.91 4.25 -1.57
C HIS A 146 -7.52 4.79 -2.97
N PRO A 147 -7.22 6.09 -3.13
CA PRO A 147 -6.91 6.69 -4.45
C PRO A 147 -5.78 5.99 -5.21
N MET A 148 -4.79 5.47 -4.47
CA MET A 148 -3.66 4.72 -5.03
C MET A 148 -4.02 3.37 -5.66
N ALA A 149 -5.23 2.84 -5.49
CA ALA A 149 -5.65 1.61 -6.17
C ALA A 149 -5.51 1.73 -7.70
N SER A 150 -5.90 2.89 -8.27
CA SER A 150 -5.76 3.18 -9.70
C SER A 150 -4.30 3.23 -10.16
N LYS A 151 -3.41 3.79 -9.32
CA LYS A 151 -1.97 3.90 -9.59
C LYS A 151 -1.26 2.55 -9.50
N ILE A 152 -1.71 1.65 -8.63
CA ILE A 152 -1.24 0.26 -8.62
C ILE A 152 -1.76 -0.45 -9.88
N LEU A 153 -3.05 -0.33 -10.19
CA LEU A 153 -3.64 -1.01 -11.35
C LEU A 153 -2.96 -0.67 -12.68
N ASN A 154 -2.63 0.61 -12.90
CA ASN A 154 -1.92 1.06 -14.09
C ASN A 154 -0.39 0.96 -13.98
N GLY A 155 0.13 0.55 -12.83
CA GLY A 155 1.56 0.37 -12.58
C GLY A 155 2.38 1.65 -12.44
N SER A 156 1.73 2.80 -12.20
CA SER A 156 2.43 4.05 -11.85
C SER A 156 3.03 3.98 -10.44
N LEU A 157 2.38 3.27 -9.50
CA LEU A 157 2.97 2.90 -8.22
C LEU A 157 3.50 1.46 -8.33
N LYS A 158 4.78 1.27 -8.07
CA LYS A 158 5.44 -0.04 -8.11
C LYS A 158 5.44 -0.71 -6.75
N ILE A 159 5.56 -2.04 -6.75
CA ILE A 159 5.55 -2.89 -5.57
C ILE A 159 6.76 -3.82 -5.66
N ASP A 160 7.58 -3.82 -4.61
CA ASP A 160 8.80 -4.63 -4.52
C ASP A 160 8.71 -5.55 -3.29
N ALA A 161 8.84 -6.86 -3.53
CA ALA A 161 8.73 -7.90 -2.54
C ALA A 161 10.10 -8.30 -1.99
N LEU A 162 10.39 -7.88 -0.76
CA LEU A 162 11.65 -8.17 -0.10
C LEU A 162 11.51 -9.35 0.87
N ILE A 163 12.47 -10.28 0.86
CA ILE A 163 12.53 -11.30 1.93
C ILE A 163 12.72 -10.61 3.30
N PRO A 164 12.16 -11.13 4.41
CA PRO A 164 12.07 -10.40 5.67
C PRO A 164 13.41 -9.89 6.23
N ARG A 165 14.50 -10.64 6.02
CA ARG A 165 15.85 -10.23 6.43
C ARG A 165 16.35 -9.02 5.64
N VAL A 166 16.10 -8.99 4.33
CA VAL A 166 16.48 -7.87 3.45
C VAL A 166 15.60 -6.66 3.73
N TYR A 167 14.28 -6.88 3.84
CA TYR A 167 13.34 -5.84 4.24
C TYR A 167 13.77 -5.15 5.53
N LYS A 168 14.09 -5.95 6.57
CA LYS A 168 14.54 -5.43 7.87
C LYS A 168 15.82 -4.60 7.79
N ARG A 169 16.73 -4.95 6.87
CA ARG A 169 17.99 -4.25 6.66
C ARG A 169 17.79 -2.92 5.93
N LEU A 170 16.95 -2.91 4.90
CA LEU A 170 16.77 -1.77 4.00
C LEU A 170 15.71 -0.77 4.49
N ILE A 171 14.56 -1.28 4.91
CA ILE A 171 13.38 -0.47 5.28
C ILE A 171 13.26 -0.35 6.81
N GLY A 172 13.57 -1.42 7.54
CA GLY A 172 13.49 -1.46 9.00
C GLY A 172 12.37 -2.38 9.52
N ARG A 173 11.77 -2.03 10.65
CA ARG A 173 10.68 -2.84 11.25
C ARG A 173 9.35 -2.41 10.66
N GLY A 174 8.51 -3.37 10.28
CA GLY A 174 7.21 -3.11 9.68
C GLY A 174 6.83 -4.19 8.68
N LYS A 175 5.69 -3.98 8.03
CA LYS A 175 5.12 -4.85 7.00
C LYS A 175 4.76 -4.12 5.71
N ALA A 176 5.07 -2.83 5.65
CA ALA A 176 5.07 -2.03 4.45
C ALA A 176 6.00 -0.84 4.70
N GLY A 177 6.61 -0.31 3.65
CA GLY A 177 7.37 0.93 3.70
C GLY A 177 7.35 1.60 2.34
N TYR A 178 6.90 2.85 2.30
CA TYR A 178 7.01 3.71 1.16
C TYR A 178 8.13 4.74 1.41
N VAL A 179 8.94 4.97 0.38
CA VAL A 179 10.00 5.98 0.42
C VAL A 179 9.59 7.13 -0.48
N PRO A 180 9.30 8.33 0.08
CA PRO A 180 9.02 9.51 -0.72
C PRO A 180 10.19 9.86 -1.62
N SER A 181 9.89 10.50 -2.74
CA SER A 181 10.80 10.81 -3.85
C SER A 181 12.13 11.51 -3.54
N THR A 182 12.30 12.12 -2.36
CA THR A 182 13.56 12.78 -1.95
C THR A 182 14.30 12.11 -0.81
N ARG A 183 13.76 11.01 -0.28
CA ARG A 183 14.26 10.42 0.96
C ARG A 183 15.22 9.27 0.69
N GLY A 184 16.50 9.60 0.56
CA GLY A 184 17.60 8.63 0.52
C GLY A 184 17.89 8.10 -0.87
N GLU A 185 19.13 7.66 -1.06
CA GLU A 185 19.69 7.33 -2.38
C GLU A 185 19.65 5.81 -2.69
N LEU A 186 19.27 4.99 -1.70
CA LEU A 186 19.38 3.53 -1.78
C LEU A 186 18.10 2.82 -2.22
N LEU A 187 16.96 3.51 -2.27
CA LEU A 187 15.65 2.91 -2.51
C LEU A 187 14.97 3.59 -3.71
N LYS A 188 14.22 2.82 -4.48
CA LYS A 188 13.42 3.29 -5.60
C LYS A 188 12.28 4.15 -5.02
N ALA A 189 12.29 5.45 -5.31
CA ALA A 189 11.08 6.26 -5.15
C ALA A 189 9.96 5.69 -6.01
N ASP A 190 8.69 5.95 -5.69
CA ASP A 190 7.50 5.37 -6.34
C ASP A 190 7.19 3.91 -6.00
N THR A 191 8.01 3.30 -5.17
CA THR A 191 7.91 1.88 -4.89
C THR A 191 7.46 1.67 -3.46
N LEU A 192 6.39 0.89 -3.29
CA LEU A 192 5.99 0.35 -2.01
C LEU A 192 6.73 -0.98 -1.78
N TYR A 193 7.55 -1.01 -0.73
CA TYR A 193 8.25 -2.21 -0.33
C TYR A 193 7.40 -3.03 0.62
N LEU A 194 7.20 -4.31 0.31
CA LEU A 194 6.45 -5.24 1.14
C LEU A 194 7.32 -6.47 1.48
N PRO A 195 7.33 -6.93 2.74
CA PRO A 195 8.03 -8.15 3.06
C PRO A 195 7.23 -9.36 2.57
N THR A 196 7.92 -10.40 2.10
CA THR A 196 7.24 -11.58 1.52
C THR A 196 6.37 -12.34 2.52
N ASN A 197 6.52 -12.13 3.83
CA ASN A 197 5.65 -12.71 4.86
C ASN A 197 4.44 -11.83 5.23
N LEU A 198 4.05 -10.91 4.35
CA LEU A 198 2.78 -10.19 4.41
C LEU A 198 1.60 -11.18 4.24
N SER A 199 0.53 -10.95 4.98
CA SER A 199 -0.71 -11.74 4.93
C SER A 199 -1.91 -10.79 4.87
N LEU A 200 -2.88 -11.13 4.02
CA LEU A 200 -4.17 -10.46 3.87
C LEU A 200 -5.09 -10.72 5.07
N ASP A 201 -4.99 -11.87 5.72
CA ASP A 201 -5.81 -12.19 6.90
C ASP A 201 -5.43 -11.35 8.12
N ASN A 202 -4.18 -10.88 8.18
CA ASN A 202 -3.72 -10.04 9.27
C ASN A 202 -4.14 -8.58 9.08
N LEU A 203 -5.12 -8.14 9.89
CA LEU A 203 -5.65 -6.78 9.85
C LEU A 203 -4.58 -5.70 10.05
N SER A 204 -3.57 -5.94 10.90
CA SER A 204 -2.51 -4.97 11.17
C SER A 204 -1.58 -4.81 9.97
N HIS A 205 -1.34 -5.88 9.20
CA HIS A 205 -0.58 -5.82 7.96
C HIS A 205 -1.31 -4.97 6.90
N ARG A 206 -2.60 -5.22 6.71
CA ARG A 206 -3.43 -4.44 5.77
C ARG A 206 -3.51 -2.97 6.15
N ALA A 207 -3.73 -2.67 7.43
CA ALA A 207 -3.78 -1.31 7.93
C ALA A 207 -2.46 -0.56 7.70
N LEU A 208 -1.31 -1.21 7.90
CA LEU A 208 -0.02 -0.60 7.63
C LEU A 208 0.21 -0.36 6.13
N ILE A 209 -0.33 -1.18 5.23
CA ILE A 209 -0.30 -0.87 3.79
C ILE A 209 -1.08 0.42 3.50
N ILE A 210 -2.25 0.63 4.13
CA ILE A 210 -2.99 1.90 3.99
C ILE A 210 -2.18 3.09 4.51
N HIS A 211 -1.41 2.93 5.60
CA HIS A 211 -0.49 3.96 6.09
C HIS A 211 0.50 4.39 5.00
N GLU A 212 1.21 3.42 4.41
CA GLU A 212 2.23 3.69 3.41
C GLU A 212 1.64 4.18 2.08
N LEU A 213 0.45 3.70 1.69
CA LEU A 213 -0.27 4.22 0.53
C LEU A 213 -0.73 5.66 0.74
N THR A 214 -0.95 6.10 1.98
CA THR A 214 -1.24 7.51 2.28
C THR A 214 -0.02 8.37 2.01
N HIS A 215 1.18 7.93 2.41
CA HIS A 215 2.44 8.60 2.06
C HIS A 215 2.64 8.65 0.54
N ALA A 216 2.36 7.55 -0.15
CA ALA A 216 2.42 7.52 -1.60
C ALA A 216 1.44 8.50 -2.25
N ASN A 217 0.19 8.56 -1.79
CA ASN A 217 -0.80 9.50 -2.32
C ASN A 217 -0.32 10.95 -2.19
N GLU A 218 0.23 11.33 -1.04
CA GLU A 218 0.74 12.69 -0.82
C GLU A 218 1.91 13.06 -1.75
N ASP A 219 2.77 12.09 -2.08
CA ASP A 219 3.83 12.31 -3.08
C ASP A 219 3.24 12.43 -4.49
N PHE A 220 2.32 11.54 -4.87
CA PHE A 220 1.67 11.55 -6.19
C PHE A 220 0.75 12.76 -6.45
N GLU A 221 0.27 13.44 -5.40
CA GLU A 221 -0.47 14.70 -5.52
C GLU A 221 0.43 15.89 -5.91
N VAL A 222 1.74 15.76 -5.77
CA VAL A 222 2.67 16.80 -6.24
C VAL A 222 2.75 16.73 -7.76
N THR A 223 2.44 17.85 -8.43
CA THR A 223 2.55 17.96 -9.88
C THR A 223 3.99 17.68 -10.32
N LEU A 224 4.16 16.85 -11.35
CA LEU A 224 5.46 16.49 -11.90
C LEU A 224 6.29 17.76 -12.19
N GLY A 225 7.51 17.81 -11.67
CA GLY A 225 8.42 18.95 -11.86
C GLY A 225 8.21 20.12 -10.90
N LYS A 226 7.21 20.06 -10.02
CA LYS A 226 7.08 20.96 -8.86
C LYS A 226 7.57 20.25 -7.60
N HIS A 227 7.97 21.04 -6.62
CA HIS A 227 8.33 20.54 -5.31
C HIS A 227 7.33 21.05 -4.28
N LYS A 228 6.98 20.20 -3.31
CA LYS A 228 6.13 20.57 -2.17
C LYS A 228 6.88 20.29 -0.89
N LEU A 229 7.11 21.32 -0.10
CA LEU A 229 7.67 21.17 1.24
C LEU A 229 6.53 20.82 2.21
N VAL A 230 6.62 19.67 2.89
CA VAL A 230 5.58 19.20 3.81
C VAL A 230 6.21 18.90 5.17
N ASN A 231 5.50 19.25 6.24
CA ASN A 231 5.91 18.90 7.59
C ASN A 231 5.80 17.37 7.80
N GLU A 232 6.92 16.71 8.15
CA GLU A 232 6.99 15.25 8.30
C GLU A 232 5.98 14.73 9.34
N ILE A 233 5.83 15.45 10.45
CA ILE A 233 4.91 15.03 11.51
C ILE A 233 3.46 15.09 11.02
N ASP A 234 3.09 16.11 10.26
CA ASP A 234 1.73 16.25 9.75
C ASP A 234 1.41 15.18 8.69
N MET A 235 2.39 14.75 7.89
CA MET A 235 2.26 13.60 6.98
C MET A 235 1.99 12.32 7.77
N GLU A 236 2.82 12.03 8.78
CA GLU A 236 2.65 10.84 9.62
C GLU A 236 1.32 10.86 10.38
N MET A 237 0.86 12.03 10.85
CA MET A 237 -0.45 12.15 11.46
C MET A 237 -1.58 11.73 10.52
N ARG A 238 -1.49 12.08 9.22
CA ARG A 238 -2.49 11.67 8.22
C ARG A 238 -2.41 10.17 7.96
N ALA A 239 -1.20 9.62 7.80
CA ALA A 239 -0.99 8.20 7.58
C ALA A 239 -1.48 7.34 8.76
N TYR A 240 -1.15 7.70 10.01
CA TYR A 240 -1.66 6.99 11.19
C TYR A 240 -3.18 7.09 11.32
N LYS A 241 -3.77 8.24 10.98
CA LYS A 241 -5.24 8.39 10.95
C LYS A 241 -5.86 7.48 9.88
N ALA A 242 -5.28 7.39 8.69
CA ALA A 242 -5.76 6.47 7.65
C ALA A 242 -5.64 5.00 8.10
N GLN A 243 -4.51 4.62 8.69
CA GLN A 243 -4.27 3.30 9.25
C GLN A 243 -5.34 2.88 10.27
N VAL A 244 -5.59 3.72 11.29
CA VAL A 244 -6.59 3.38 12.31
C VAL A 244 -8.02 3.49 11.79
N LYS A 245 -8.29 4.38 10.82
CA LYS A 245 -9.60 4.44 10.16
C LYS A 245 -9.92 3.13 9.45
N TYR A 246 -8.96 2.56 8.71
CA TYR A 246 -9.13 1.23 8.11
C TYR A 246 -9.50 0.16 9.16
N ILE A 247 -8.84 0.18 10.32
CA ILE A 247 -9.13 -0.76 11.42
C ILE A 247 -10.54 -0.51 12.00
N ILE A 248 -10.91 0.74 12.27
CA ILE A 248 -12.25 1.08 12.76
C ILE A 248 -13.31 0.60 11.77
N ASP A 249 -13.16 0.94 10.48
CA ASP A 249 -14.12 0.58 9.43
C ASP A 249 -14.28 -0.95 9.31
N HIS A 250 -13.19 -1.72 9.47
CA HIS A 250 -13.24 -3.17 9.52
C HIS A 250 -14.09 -3.73 10.66
N TYR A 251 -13.93 -3.22 11.88
CA TYR A 251 -14.74 -3.68 13.02
C TYR A 251 -16.18 -3.18 12.95
N VAL A 252 -16.39 -1.96 12.45
CA VAL A 252 -17.71 -1.36 12.30
C VAL A 252 -18.55 -2.11 11.25
N SER A 253 -17.98 -2.46 10.10
CA SER A 253 -18.70 -3.23 9.07
C SER A 253 -19.14 -4.61 9.56
N LYS A 254 -18.39 -5.20 10.49
CA LYS A 254 -18.72 -6.47 11.17
C LYS A 254 -19.59 -6.31 12.42
N LYS A 255 -19.94 -5.08 12.81
CA LYS A 255 -20.66 -4.75 14.06
C LYS A 255 -19.95 -5.28 15.32
N SER A 256 -18.64 -5.47 15.28
CA SER A 256 -17.81 -6.03 16.37
C SER A 256 -17.31 -4.93 17.32
N PHE A 257 -18.25 -4.23 17.94
CA PHE A 257 -17.97 -3.03 18.75
C PHE A 257 -17.20 -3.32 20.05
N SER A 258 -17.45 -4.47 20.68
CA SER A 258 -16.75 -4.88 21.90
C SER A 258 -15.25 -5.12 21.63
N GLU A 259 -14.95 -5.79 20.52
CA GLU A 259 -13.59 -6.06 20.05
C GLU A 259 -12.88 -4.75 19.71
N LEU A 260 -13.54 -3.84 18.99
CA LEU A 260 -12.98 -2.53 18.68
C LEU A 260 -12.62 -1.74 19.95
N ALA A 261 -13.51 -1.71 20.95
CA ALA A 261 -13.23 -1.06 22.23
C ALA A 261 -12.03 -1.68 22.96
N LYS A 262 -11.90 -3.01 22.95
CA LYS A 262 -10.75 -3.72 23.52
C LYS A 262 -9.45 -3.33 22.80
N VAL A 263 -9.46 -3.29 21.46
CA VAL A 263 -8.32 -2.88 20.64
C VAL A 263 -7.93 -1.43 20.94
N ILE A 264 -8.87 -0.50 20.99
CA ILE A 264 -8.56 0.91 21.27
C ILE A 264 -7.91 1.04 22.66
N VAL A 265 -8.52 0.45 23.69
CA VAL A 265 -8.01 0.62 25.06
C VAL A 265 -6.67 -0.07 25.30
N SER A 266 -6.34 -1.17 24.62
CA SER A 266 -5.03 -1.81 24.77
C SER A 266 -3.89 -0.87 24.39
N HIS A 267 -4.06 -0.08 23.31
CA HIS A 267 -3.07 0.88 22.84
C HIS A 267 -2.84 2.04 23.83
N LYS A 268 -3.80 2.35 24.70
CA LYS A 268 -3.66 3.48 25.64
C LYS A 268 -2.36 3.42 26.48
N ARG A 269 -1.94 2.21 26.86
CA ARG A 269 -0.71 2.00 27.66
C ARG A 269 0.47 1.57 26.79
N SER A 270 0.26 0.66 25.85
CA SER A 270 1.35 0.08 25.06
C SER A 270 1.82 0.99 23.93
N ASP A 271 0.92 1.77 23.35
CA ASP A 271 1.18 2.63 22.20
C ASP A 271 0.24 3.85 22.17
N PRO A 272 0.54 4.88 22.97
CA PRO A 272 -0.32 6.06 23.09
C PRO A 272 -0.56 6.79 21.77
N LEU A 273 0.34 6.65 20.80
CA LEU A 273 0.21 7.22 19.45
C LEU A 273 -1.01 6.62 18.75
N PHE A 274 -1.12 5.29 18.68
CA PHE A 274 -2.28 4.63 18.09
C PHE A 274 -3.57 4.96 18.85
N TYR A 275 -3.54 5.02 20.18
CA TYR A 275 -4.70 5.40 20.98
C TYR A 275 -5.25 6.76 20.55
N TRP A 276 -4.41 7.80 20.49
CA TRP A 276 -4.85 9.13 20.10
C TRP A 276 -5.25 9.23 18.63
N ALA A 277 -4.66 8.41 17.74
CA ALA A 277 -5.12 8.29 16.36
C ALA A 277 -6.57 7.77 16.29
N TYR A 278 -6.91 6.71 17.04
CA TYR A 278 -8.28 6.20 17.13
C TYR A 278 -9.26 7.27 17.60
N ILE A 279 -8.93 7.99 18.68
CA ILE A 279 -9.79 9.06 19.22
C ILE A 279 -9.97 10.18 18.18
N SER A 280 -8.91 10.58 17.47
CA SER A 280 -8.97 11.62 16.43
C SER A 280 -9.90 11.22 15.28
N VAL A 281 -9.78 9.98 14.78
CA VAL A 281 -10.63 9.49 13.68
C VAL A 281 -12.10 9.40 14.09
N LEU A 282 -12.39 8.80 15.24
CA LEU A 282 -13.76 8.70 15.76
C LEU A 282 -14.42 10.07 15.94
N LYS A 283 -13.67 11.05 16.45
CA LYS A 283 -14.15 12.43 16.64
C LYS A 283 -14.47 13.14 15.32
N ARG A 284 -13.73 12.83 14.25
CA ARG A 284 -13.91 13.44 12.91
C ARG A 284 -15.00 12.77 12.07
N ASN A 285 -15.31 11.49 12.33
CA ASN A 285 -16.19 10.68 11.48
C ASN A 285 -17.46 10.22 12.22
N ILE A 286 -18.12 11.16 12.91
CA ILE A 286 -19.25 10.85 13.80
C ILE A 286 -20.37 10.11 13.07
N THR A 287 -20.76 10.58 11.88
CA THR A 287 -21.83 9.97 11.09
C THR A 287 -21.47 8.55 10.66
N THR A 288 -20.27 8.35 10.12
CA THR A 288 -19.79 7.05 9.63
C THR A 288 -19.67 6.02 10.75
N HIS A 289 -19.30 6.46 11.97
CA HIS A 289 -19.05 5.57 13.11
C HIS A 289 -20.16 5.62 14.19
N LYS A 290 -21.34 6.13 13.85
CA LYS A 290 -22.45 6.39 14.78
C LYS A 290 -22.78 5.19 15.67
N GLY A 291 -22.96 3.99 15.11
CA GLY A 291 -23.34 2.81 15.89
C GLY A 291 -22.35 2.45 17.01
N PHE A 292 -21.05 2.63 16.76
CA PHE A 292 -20.03 2.44 17.79
C PHE A 292 -20.02 3.59 18.81
N LEU A 293 -20.19 4.84 18.34
CA LEU A 293 -20.25 6.01 19.22
C LEU A 293 -21.49 6.01 20.13
N ASP A 294 -22.62 5.48 19.67
CA ASP A 294 -23.82 5.27 20.48
C ASP A 294 -23.55 4.26 21.60
N THR A 295 -22.81 3.17 21.27
CA THR A 295 -22.37 2.17 22.26
C THR A 295 -21.48 2.82 23.34
N ILE A 296 -20.54 3.68 22.94
CA ILE A 296 -19.69 4.43 23.89
C ILE A 296 -20.52 5.40 24.73
N SER A 297 -21.46 6.11 24.11
CA SER A 297 -22.28 7.13 24.77
C SER A 297 -23.19 6.52 25.84
N ASN A 298 -23.72 5.32 25.58
CA ASN A 298 -24.61 4.58 26.48
C ASN A 298 -23.87 3.76 27.56
N ALA A 299 -22.53 3.71 27.53
CA ALA A 299 -21.75 2.98 28.52
C ALA A 299 -21.90 3.60 29.93
N LYS A 300 -22.49 2.85 30.86
CA LYS A 300 -22.69 3.30 32.26
C LYS A 300 -21.65 2.77 33.25
N LYS A 301 -21.17 1.54 33.06
CA LYS A 301 -20.29 0.85 34.03
C LYS A 301 -18.98 0.32 33.44
N ASP A 302 -18.86 0.28 32.11
CA ASP A 302 -17.62 -0.17 31.47
C ASP A 302 -16.55 0.93 31.54
N ARG A 303 -15.59 0.78 32.45
CA ARG A 303 -14.47 1.70 32.64
C ARG A 303 -13.67 1.95 31.35
N LYS A 304 -13.59 0.97 30.44
CA LYS A 304 -12.87 1.09 29.16
C LYS A 304 -13.60 2.05 28.23
N LEU A 305 -14.91 1.85 28.05
CA LEU A 305 -15.76 2.72 27.23
C LEU A 305 -15.92 4.12 27.82
N LEU A 306 -16.09 4.23 29.14
CA LEU A 306 -16.14 5.52 29.85
C LEU A 306 -14.87 6.34 29.62
N LYS A 307 -13.71 5.69 29.52
CA LYS A 307 -12.46 6.38 29.22
C LYS A 307 -12.42 6.91 27.79
N ILE A 308 -12.82 6.09 26.80
CA ILE A 308 -12.94 6.53 25.40
C ILE A 308 -13.92 7.71 25.31
N LYS A 309 -15.09 7.62 25.98
CA LYS A 309 -16.08 8.70 26.07
C LYS A 309 -15.49 10.00 26.60
N SER A 310 -14.73 9.92 27.70
CA SER A 310 -14.05 11.07 28.32
C SER A 310 -12.97 11.69 27.41
N ASP A 311 -12.23 10.90 26.65
CA ASP A 311 -11.22 11.44 25.74
C ASP A 311 -11.84 11.96 24.43
N LEU A 312 -12.98 11.43 23.99
CA LEU A 312 -13.77 11.95 22.86
C LEU A 312 -14.46 13.28 23.15
N SER A 313 -14.72 13.65 24.41
CA SER A 313 -15.31 14.96 24.75
C SER A 313 -14.32 16.12 24.60
N LYS A 314 -13.02 15.83 24.49
CA LYS A 314 -11.99 16.85 24.33
C LYS A 314 -12.09 17.58 22.98
N PRO A 315 -11.61 18.84 22.91
CA PRO A 315 -11.45 19.54 21.64
C PRO A 315 -10.52 18.77 20.70
N LEU A 316 -10.83 18.81 19.40
CA LEU A 316 -10.03 18.12 18.38
C LEU A 316 -8.58 18.60 18.34
N THR A 317 -8.34 19.88 18.64
CA THR A 317 -7.00 20.48 18.77
C THR A 317 -6.19 19.83 19.89
N GLU A 318 -6.80 19.50 21.02
CA GLU A 318 -6.12 18.80 22.12
C GLU A 318 -5.80 17.35 21.73
N ILE A 319 -6.76 16.66 21.11
CA ILE A 319 -6.59 15.28 20.62
C ILE A 319 -5.44 15.20 19.61
N ASP A 320 -5.42 16.08 18.61
CA ASP A 320 -4.37 16.12 17.60
C ASP A 320 -3.01 16.55 18.19
N LYS A 321 -2.99 17.43 19.20
CA LYS A 321 -1.76 17.76 19.94
C LYS A 321 -1.18 16.53 20.64
N LYS A 322 -2.02 15.67 21.24
CA LYS A 322 -1.58 14.43 21.88
C LYS A 322 -1.08 13.40 20.86
N LEU A 323 -1.77 13.26 19.73
CA LEU A 323 -1.32 12.43 18.60
C LEU A 323 0.05 12.89 18.09
N ARG A 324 0.20 14.19 17.83
CA ARG A 324 1.46 14.81 17.40
C ARG A 324 2.60 14.54 18.38
N ALA A 325 2.35 14.70 19.67
CA ALA A 325 3.31 14.39 20.72
C ALA A 325 3.70 12.91 20.74
N GLY A 326 2.76 11.99 20.43
CA GLY A 326 3.03 10.57 20.25
C GLY A 326 4.04 10.30 19.15
N ILE A 327 3.84 10.89 17.97
CA ILE A 327 4.76 10.75 16.81
C ILE A 327 6.13 11.31 17.13
N ILE A 328 6.20 12.55 17.64
CA ILE A 328 7.46 13.18 18.05
C ILE A 328 8.21 12.33 19.07
N ASN A 329 7.49 11.59 19.92
CA ASN A 329 8.10 10.77 20.94
C ASN A 329 8.50 9.36 20.51
N LEU A 330 8.11 8.92 19.30
CA LEU A 330 8.44 7.61 18.79
C LEU A 330 9.95 7.41 18.75
N THR A 331 10.42 6.30 19.32
CA THR A 331 11.84 5.96 19.39
C THR A 331 12.13 4.71 18.59
N GLY A 332 13.22 4.74 17.82
CA GLY A 332 13.74 3.59 17.11
C GLY A 332 14.48 2.63 18.04
N ARG A 333 15.04 1.56 17.47
CA ARG A 333 15.74 0.49 18.20
C ARG A 333 16.88 1.01 19.10
N ASN A 334 17.53 2.10 18.70
CA ASN A 334 18.66 2.69 19.43
C ASN A 334 18.21 3.78 20.42
N ARG A 335 16.93 3.80 20.80
CA ARG A 335 16.27 4.83 21.64
C ARG A 335 16.33 6.26 21.08
N ARG A 336 16.88 6.45 19.88
CA ARG A 336 16.86 7.73 19.16
C ARG A 336 15.46 8.01 18.66
N LYS A 337 15.07 9.29 18.65
CA LYS A 337 13.80 9.72 18.06
C LYS A 337 13.78 9.36 16.58
N VAL A 338 12.66 8.81 16.11
CA VAL A 338 12.46 8.48 14.69
C VAL A 338 12.25 9.76 13.88
N TYR A 339 11.53 10.71 14.46
CA TYR A 339 11.14 11.95 13.81
C TYR A 339 11.75 13.17 14.51
N SER A 340 12.06 14.20 13.73
CA SER A 340 12.46 15.50 14.25
C SER A 340 11.24 16.44 14.31
N LYS A 341 11.18 17.30 15.34
CA LYS A 341 10.03 18.17 15.62
C LYS A 341 9.71 19.19 14.51
N SER A 342 10.70 19.55 13.71
CA SER A 342 10.63 20.63 12.72
C SER A 342 11.15 20.21 11.34
N LYS A 343 11.31 18.92 11.10
CA LYS A 343 11.80 18.45 9.81
C LYS A 343 10.68 18.55 8.77
N ASN A 344 10.98 19.27 7.70
CA ASN A 344 10.18 19.22 6.50
C ASN A 344 10.79 18.21 5.53
N ILE A 345 9.93 17.52 4.79
CA ILE A 345 10.29 16.64 3.69
C ILE A 345 9.92 17.35 2.40
N LEU A 346 10.81 17.26 1.43
CA LEU A 346 10.54 17.71 0.07
C LEU A 346 9.85 16.58 -0.68
N LEU A 347 8.73 16.83 -1.33
CA LEU A 347 8.05 15.87 -2.22
C LEU A 347 8.17 16.38 -3.65
N GLU A 348 8.47 15.52 -4.61
CA GLU A 348 8.72 15.91 -6.01
C GLU A 348 7.82 15.19 -7.03
N GLY A 349 6.86 14.38 -6.57
CA GLY A 349 5.84 13.81 -7.44
C GLY A 349 6.41 12.86 -8.49
N ASN A 350 6.66 11.61 -8.11
CA ASN A 350 7.17 10.53 -8.97
C ASN A 350 8.40 10.90 -9.84
N ALA A 351 9.09 12.01 -9.55
CA ALA A 351 10.17 12.54 -10.37
C ALA A 351 11.57 12.12 -9.88
N GLY A 352 11.66 11.64 -8.64
CA GLY A 352 12.92 11.41 -7.95
C GLY A 352 13.33 9.94 -7.95
N HIS A 353 13.71 9.34 -9.09
CA HIS A 353 14.54 8.13 -8.99
C HIS A 353 16.00 8.49 -9.13
N PHE A 354 16.79 7.95 -8.20
CA PHE A 354 18.21 7.73 -8.37
C PHE A 354 18.39 6.25 -8.65
N TYR A 355 19.03 5.93 -9.77
CA TYR A 355 19.50 4.56 -10.01
C TYR A 355 20.70 4.32 -9.10
N HIS A 356 20.70 3.26 -8.29
CA HIS A 356 21.86 2.84 -7.49
C HIS A 356 22.34 1.49 -7.99
N GLY A 357 23.42 1.49 -8.78
CA GLY A 357 24.11 0.28 -9.23
C GLY A 357 25.48 0.19 -8.57
N LYS A 358 25.85 -1.02 -8.11
CA LYS A 358 27.26 -1.40 -7.93
C LYS A 358 27.56 -2.37 -9.08
N LEU A 359 28.63 -2.12 -9.84
CA LEU A 359 29.12 -3.08 -10.83
C LEU A 359 29.60 -4.36 -10.12
#